data_AF-A0A954Y597-F1
#
_entry.id   AF-A0A954Y597-F1
#
_cell.length_a   1.000
_cell.length_b   1.000
_cell.length_c   1.000
_cell.angle_alpha   90.00
_cell.angle_beta   90.00
_cell.angle_gamma   90.00
#
_symmetry.space_group_name_H-M   'P 1'
#
loop_
_entity.id
_entity.type
_entity.pdbx_description
1 polymer ?
#
loop_
_entity_poly.entity_id
_entity_poly.type
_entity_poly.pdbx_seq_one_letter_code
_entity_poly.pdbx_strand_id
1 'polypeptide(L)' 'MLIGVSGYVMNAHEVRESSLKRLAIGMSETQVESILGKPSAVERPADGNTRWRYSGATWCIVSLEYSADGQLSAITHDH' A
#
# COMPACT_ATOMS: atom_id res chain seq x y z
N MET A 1 29.61 -5.09 6.03
CA MET A 1 29.28 -4.31 4.83
C MET A 1 27.85 -4.66 4.44
N LEU A 2 26.88 -3.84 4.86
CA LEU A 2 25.49 -3.90 4.41
C LEU A 2 25.01 -2.45 4.46
N ILE A 3 25.24 -1.75 3.35
CA ILE A 3 24.72 -0.40 3.15
C ILE A 3 23.23 -0.60 2.86
N GLY A 4 22.43 -0.65 3.92
CA GLY A 4 20.98 -0.52 3.81
C GLY A 4 20.70 0.90 3.36
N VAL A 5 20.69 1.13 2.06
CA VAL A 5 20.22 2.39 1.46
C VAL A 5 18.71 2.42 1.67
N SER A 6 18.28 2.78 2.88
CA SER A 6 16.92 3.27 3.12
C SER A 6 16.85 4.63 2.45
N GLY A 7 16.67 4.62 1.14
CA GLY A 7 16.25 5.77 0.37
C GLY A 7 14.87 6.17 0.88
N TYR A 8 14.84 6.99 1.92
CA TYR A 8 13.68 7.81 2.27
C TYR A 8 13.46 8.75 1.09
N VAL A 9 12.73 8.28 0.09
CA VAL A 9 12.18 9.14 -0.95
C VAL A 9 11.03 9.89 -0.28
N MET A 10 11.38 11.00 0.37
CA MET A 10 10.45 12.05 0.74
C MET A 10 9.95 12.67 -0.57
N ASN A 11 8.88 12.12 -1.15
CA ASN A 11 8.09 12.81 -2.14
C ASN A 11 6.63 12.60 -1.77
N ALA A 12 5.99 13.69 -1.37
CA ALA A 12 4.54 13.78 -1.34
C ALA A 12 4.00 13.40 -2.73
N HIS A 13 3.48 12.18 -2.88
CA HIS A 13 2.76 11.78 -4.07
C HIS A 13 1.82 10.62 -3.74
N GLU A 14 0.53 10.96 -3.73
CA GLU A 14 -0.54 10.21 -4.40
C GLU A 14 0.01 9.03 -5.22
N VAL A 15 -0.41 7.82 -4.84
CA VAL A 15 0.09 6.57 -5.41
C VAL A 15 0.06 6.66 -6.93
N ARG A 16 1.23 6.60 -7.59
CA ARG A 16 1.30 6.70 -9.04
C ARG A 16 0.53 5.55 -9.67
N GLU A 17 -0.31 5.82 -10.66
CA GLU A 17 -1.10 4.78 -11.36
C GLU A 17 -0.22 3.67 -11.95
N SER A 18 1.00 4.00 -12.39
CA SER A 18 1.98 3.02 -12.86
C SER A 18 2.41 2.03 -11.77
N SER A 19 2.43 2.45 -10.51
CA SER A 19 2.74 1.59 -9.37
C SER A 19 1.54 0.71 -9.00
N LEU A 20 0.32 1.23 -9.10
CA LEU A 20 -0.91 0.42 -8.91
C LEU A 20 -0.99 -0.73 -9.91
N LYS A 21 -0.61 -0.50 -11.18
CA LYS A 21 -0.57 -1.55 -12.22
C LYS A 21 0.43 -2.67 -11.93
N ARG A 22 1.36 -2.47 -10.99
CA ARG A 22 2.34 -3.49 -10.57
C ARG A 22 1.84 -4.34 -9.42
N LEU A 23 0.75 -3.95 -8.77
CA LEU A 23 0.14 -4.73 -7.70
C LEU A 23 -0.63 -5.91 -8.29
N ALA A 24 -0.60 -7.03 -7.59
CA ALA A 24 -1.38 -8.21 -7.91
C ALA A 24 -2.00 -8.78 -6.64
N ILE A 25 -3.20 -9.35 -6.79
CA ILE A 25 -3.84 -10.14 -5.73
C ILE A 25 -2.91 -11.30 -5.35
N GLY A 26 -2.76 -11.55 -4.05
CA GLY A 26 -1.83 -12.52 -3.47
C GLY A 26 -0.47 -11.94 -3.05
N MET A 27 -0.16 -10.68 -3.37
CA MET A 27 1.09 -10.05 -2.90
C MET A 27 1.09 -9.88 -1.38
N SER A 28 2.26 -10.07 -0.76
CA SER A 28 2.43 -9.79 0.67
C SER A 28 2.54 -8.30 0.95
N GLU A 29 2.23 -7.90 2.19
CA GLU A 29 2.41 -6.52 2.66
C GLU A 29 3.81 -5.96 2.36
N THR A 30 4.87 -6.76 2.53
CA THR A 30 6.25 -6.33 2.24
C THR A 30 6.50 -6.08 0.75
N GLN A 31 5.92 -6.90 -0.14
CA GLN A 31 6.04 -6.70 -1.58
C GLN A 31 5.33 -5.41 -1.99
N VAL A 32 4.13 -5.17 -1.45
CA VAL A 32 3.39 -3.93 -1.70
C VAL A 32 4.13 -2.72 -1.14
N GLU A 33 4.67 -2.78 0.08
CA GLU A 33 5.46 -1.70 0.68
C GLU A 33 6.70 -1.38 -0.17
N SER A 34 7.33 -2.38 -0.80
CA SER A 34 8.44 -2.14 -1.72
C SER A 34 8.04 -1.43 -3.02
N ILE A 35 6.76 -1.49 -3.43
CA ILE A 35 6.26 -0.89 -4.68
C ILE A 35 5.65 0.48 -4.41
N LEU A 36 4.78 0.58 -3.40
CA LEU A 36 4.03 1.80 -3.07
C LEU A 36 4.67 2.62 -1.94
N GLY A 37 5.55 2.03 -1.15
CA GLY A 37 5.97 2.58 0.12
C GLY A 37 4.95 2.33 1.24
N LYS A 38 5.21 2.96 2.39
CA LYS A 38 4.34 2.86 3.57
C LYS A 38 3.00 3.53 3.32
N PRO A 39 1.90 2.91 3.78
CA PRO A 39 0.57 3.52 3.69
C PRO A 39 0.45 4.74 4.61
N SER A 40 -0.49 5.63 4.26
CA SER A 40 -0.84 6.78 5.11
C SER A 40 -1.54 6.33 6.39
N ALA A 41 -2.35 5.26 6.31
CA ALA A 41 -3.00 4.66 7.47
C ALA A 41 -3.12 3.15 7.31
N VAL A 42 -3.13 2.44 8.44
CA VAL A 42 -3.39 1.00 8.52
C VAL A 42 -4.53 0.79 9.49
N GLU A 43 -5.58 0.14 9.02
CA GLU A 43 -6.76 -0.23 9.78
C GLU A 43 -6.79 -1.75 9.94
N ARG A 44 -7.12 -2.24 11.14
CA ARG A 44 -7.32 -3.67 11.41
C ARG A 44 -8.72 -3.89 11.94
N PRO A 45 -9.71 -4.02 11.03
CA PRO A 45 -11.08 -4.36 11.43
C PRO A 45 -11.16 -5.68 12.20
N ALA A 46 -12.26 -5.87 12.94
CA ALA A 46 -12.47 -7.03 13.81
C ALA A 46 -12.71 -8.35 13.05
N ASP A 47 -12.85 -8.29 11.72
CA ASP A 47 -12.94 -9.44 10.82
C ASP A 47 -11.58 -10.14 10.60
N GLY A 48 -10.49 -9.57 11.13
CA GLY A 48 -9.14 -10.11 11.01
C GLY A 48 -8.41 -9.70 9.73
N ASN A 49 -9.06 -8.91 8.87
CA ASN A 49 -8.42 -8.35 7.69
C ASN A 49 -7.60 -7.12 8.07
N THR A 50 -6.65 -6.77 7.20
CA THR A 50 -5.88 -5.54 7.33
C THR A 50 -6.18 -4.66 6.13
N ARG A 51 -6.51 -3.38 6.36
CA ARG A 51 -6.76 -2.42 5.29
C ARG A 51 -5.70 -1.34 5.33
N TRP A 52 -4.99 -1.16 4.23
CA TRP A 52 -4.04 -0.07 4.07
C TRP A 52 -4.68 1.03 3.25
N ARG A 53 -4.51 2.27 3.69
CA ARG A 53 -5.02 3.45 3.00
C ARG A 53 -3.86 4.34 2.60
N TYR A 54 -3.85 4.73 1.34
CA TYR A 54 -2.98 5.75 0.80
C TYR A 54 -3.86 6.92 0.41
N SER A 55 -3.72 8.00 1.16
CA SER A 55 -4.39 9.28 0.92
C SER A 55 -3.34 10.36 0.82
N GLY A 56 -3.39 11.15 -0.25
CA GLY A 56 -2.53 12.29 -0.49
C GLY A 56 -3.22 13.62 -0.16
N ALA A 57 -2.66 14.72 -0.68
CA ALA A 57 -3.32 16.04 -0.66
C ALA A 57 -4.46 16.14 -1.69
N THR A 58 -4.65 15.11 -2.50
CA THR A 58 -5.72 15.01 -3.48
C THR A 58 -6.93 14.27 -2.91
N TRP A 59 -8.02 14.32 -3.67
CA TRP A 59 -9.28 13.62 -3.38
C TRP A 59 -9.16 12.11 -3.64
N CYS A 60 -8.13 11.67 -4.39
CA CYS A 60 -7.92 10.26 -4.70
C CYS A 60 -7.48 9.46 -3.48
N ILE A 61 -8.21 8.38 -3.22
CA ILE A 61 -7.90 7.44 -2.13
C ILE A 61 -7.64 6.07 -2.74
N VAL A 62 -6.47 5.51 -2.46
CA VAL A 62 -6.21 4.09 -2.72
C VAL A 62 -6.37 3.32 -1.42
N SER A 63 -7.20 2.29 -1.45
CA SER A 63 -7.37 1.35 -0.34
C SER A 63 -7.00 -0.05 -0.78
N LEU A 64 -6.15 -0.71 0.00
CA LEU A 64 -5.74 -2.08 -0.21
C LEU A 64 -6.27 -2.92 0.95
N GLU A 65 -6.85 -4.07 0.65
CA GLU A 65 -7.31 -5.01 1.67
C GLU A 65 -6.49 -6.26 1.64
N TYR A 66 -6.04 -6.69 2.81
CA TYR A 66 -5.29 -7.91 3.03
C TYR A 66 -6.14 -8.90 3.82
N SER A 67 -6.09 -10.15 3.40
CA SER A 67 -6.66 -11.25 4.16
C SER A 67 -5.96 -11.41 5.51
N ALA A 68 -6.57 -12.18 6.42
CA ALA A 68 -5.95 -12.57 7.69
C ALA A 68 -4.58 -13.27 7.52
N ASP A 69 -4.34 -13.89 6.36
CA ASP A 69 -3.06 -14.52 5.99
C ASP A 69 -1.99 -13.51 5.51
N GLY A 70 -2.30 -12.21 5.50
CA GLY A 70 -1.37 -11.14 5.11
C GLY A 70 -1.19 -11.00 3.59
N GLN A 71 -2.13 -11.50 2.79
CA GLN A 71 -2.09 -11.40 1.33
C GLN A 71 -3.10 -10.39 0.79
N LEU A 72 -2.67 -9.61 -0.21
CA LEU A 72 -3.50 -8.62 -0.87
C LEU A 72 -4.69 -9.30 -1.54
N SER A 73 -5.89 -8.94 -1.10
CA SER A 73 -7.17 -9.53 -1.52
C SER A 73 -8.00 -8.58 -2.39
N ALA A 74 -7.89 -7.27 -2.18
CA ALA A 74 -8.57 -6.27 -2.98
C ALA A 74 -7.77 -4.97 -3.12
N ILE A 75 -7.99 -4.28 -4.24
CA ILE A 75 -7.39 -2.98 -4.56
C ILE A 75 -8.54 -2.07 -4.99
N THR A 76 -8.78 -1.01 -4.23
CA THR A 76 -9.79 0.01 -4.53
C THR A 76 -9.08 1.33 -4.81
N HIS A 77 -9.44 1.98 -5.91
CA HIS A 77 -8.95 3.31 -6.27
C HIS A 77 -10.17 4.21 -6.48
N ASP A 78 -10.42 5.08 -5.51
CA ASP A 78 -11.53 6.02 -5.51
C ASP A 78 -11.04 7.35 -6.09
N HIS A 79 -11.71 7.78 -7.16
CA HIS A 79 -11.63 9.13 -7.74
C HIS A 79 -12.96 9.78 -7.39
#